data_AF-A0ABC8TFZ6-F1
#
_entry.id   AF-A0ABC8TFZ6-F1
#
_cell.length_a   1.000
_cell.length_b   1.000
_cell.length_c   1.000
_cell.angle_alpha   90.00
_cell.angle_beta   90.00
_cell.angle_gamma   90.00
#
_symmetry.space_group_name_H-M   'P 1'
#
loop_
_entity.id
_entity.type
_entity.pdbx_description
1 polymer ?
#
loop_
_entity_poly.entity_id
_entity_poly.type
_entity_poly.pdbx_seq_one_letter_code
_entity_poly.pdbx_strand_id
1 'polypeptide(L)' 'MATIVNVNGLIGAFAAPDKIHWAPGLPKTRSGKIMRRILRKIASRQLDELGDTSTLAEPNVVDQLIALADC' A
#
# COMPACT_ATOMS: atom_id res chain seq x y z
N MET A 1 -14.09 -11.96 6.49
CA MET A 1 -13.93 -12.94 5.40
C MET A 1 -14.74 -12.57 4.13
N ALA A 2 -14.84 -11.29 3.74
CA ALA A 2 -15.75 -10.86 2.65
C ALA A 2 -15.06 -10.14 1.45
N THR A 3 -13.75 -9.94 1.46
CA THR A 3 -13.10 -9.01 0.51
C THR A 3 -12.57 -9.64 -0.77
N ILE A 4 -12.12 -10.90 -0.75
CA ILE A 4 -11.51 -11.54 -1.94
C ILE A 4 -12.57 -11.98 -2.96
N VAL A 5 -13.73 -12.42 -2.49
CA VAL A 5 -14.82 -12.96 -3.35
C VAL A 5 -15.30 -11.93 -4.37
N ASN A 6 -15.30 -10.65 -4.02
CA ASN A 6 -15.86 -9.61 -4.88
C ASN A 6 -14.97 -9.29 -6.10
N VAL A 7 -13.64 -9.36 -5.97
CA VAL A 7 -12.73 -9.06 -7.09
C VAL A 7 -12.79 -10.16 -8.15
N ASN A 8 -12.85 -11.43 -7.73
CA ASN A 8 -12.93 -12.58 -8.63
C ASN A 8 -14.20 -12.60 -9.46
N GLY A 9 -15.34 -12.23 -8.87
CA GLY A 9 -16.62 -12.15 -9.58
C GLY A 9 -16.70 -10.98 -10.57
N LEU A 10 -15.93 -9.91 -10.36
CA LEU A 10 -15.95 -8.70 -11.17
C LEU A 10 -14.93 -8.71 -12.31
N ILE A 11 -13.74 -9.30 -12.11
CA ILE A 11 -12.64 -9.28 -13.08
C ILE A 11 -12.27 -10.69 -13.55
N GLY A 12 -12.29 -11.68 -12.65
CA GLY A 12 -11.91 -13.07 -12.91
C GLY A 12 -10.86 -13.60 -11.92
N ALA A 13 -10.66 -14.91 -11.91
CA ALA A 13 -9.81 -15.60 -10.93
C ALA A 13 -8.34 -15.16 -10.94
N PHE A 14 -7.82 -14.66 -12.06
CA PHE A 14 -6.44 -14.17 -12.19
C PHE A 14 -6.21 -12.83 -11.45
N ALA A 15 -7.27 -12.11 -11.10
CA ALA A 15 -7.19 -10.81 -10.42
C ALA A 15 -7.28 -10.94 -8.90
N ALA A 16 -7.34 -12.17 -8.37
CA ALA A 16 -7.31 -12.42 -6.94
C ALA A 16 -6.01 -11.85 -6.34
N PRO A 17 -6.07 -10.94 -5.36
CA PRO A 17 -4.87 -10.50 -4.67
C PRO A 17 -4.32 -11.65 -3.80
N ASP A 18 -3.02 -11.96 -3.93
CA ASP A 18 -2.36 -12.99 -3.13
C ASP A 18 -2.35 -12.64 -1.63
N LYS A 19 -2.21 -11.36 -1.32
CA LYS A 19 -2.18 -10.82 0.05
C LYS A 19 -2.97 -9.52 0.12
N ILE A 20 -3.71 -9.35 1.21
CA ILE A 20 -4.36 -8.11 1.59
C ILE A 20 -3.67 -7.56 2.83
N HIS A 21 -3.11 -6.37 2.71
CA HIS A 21 -2.45 -5.68 3.81
C HIS A 21 -3.38 -4.61 4.37
N TRP A 22 -3.81 -4.79 5.62
CA TRP A 22 -4.65 -3.82 6.32
C TRP A 22 -3.77 -2.70 6.88
N ALA A 23 -4.17 -1.46 6.61
CA ALA A 23 -3.39 -0.28 6.98
C ALA A 23 -4.29 0.80 7.61
N PRO A 24 -3.76 1.57 8.58
CA PRO A 24 -4.48 2.71 9.17
C PRO A 24 -4.66 3.86 8.16
N GLY A 25 -3.79 3.95 7.15
CA GLY A 25 -3.82 5.01 6.14
C GLY A 25 -3.02 4.65 4.90
N LEU A 26 -3.19 5.47 3.86
CA LEU A 26 -2.44 5.36 2.61
C LEU A 26 -1.52 6.58 2.45
N PRO A 27 -0.31 6.42 1.90
CA PRO A 27 0.60 7.53 1.66
C PRO A 27 0.00 8.41 0.56
N LYS A 28 -0.44 9.61 0.94
CA LYS A 28 -1.05 10.60 0.05
C LYS A 28 -0.21 11.87 0.00
N THR A 29 -0.11 12.46 -1.19
CA THR A 29 0.47 13.80 -1.35
C THR A 29 -0.42 14.86 -0.68
N ARG A 30 0.08 16.07 -0.49
CA ARG A 30 -0.74 17.22 -0.04
C ARG A 30 -1.94 17.53 -0.95
N SER A 31 -1.89 17.09 -2.21
CA SER A 31 -3.01 17.16 -3.17
C SER A 31 -3.95 15.96 -3.13
N GLY A 32 -3.73 15.00 -2.23
CA GLY A 32 -4.57 13.81 -2.02
C GLY A 32 -4.26 12.63 -2.95
N LYS A 33 -3.27 12.73 -3.85
CA LYS A 33 -2.89 11.63 -4.74
C LYS A 33 -2.20 10.52 -3.96
N ILE A 34 -2.64 9.28 -4.13
CA ILE A 34 -2.00 8.11 -3.53
C ILE A 34 -0.64 7.84 -4.20
N MET A 35 0.42 7.80 -3.40
CA MET A 35 1.77 7.49 -3.85
C MET A 35 1.99 5.98 -3.94
N ARG A 36 1.37 5.34 -4.94
CA ARG A 36 1.47 3.88 -5.18
C ARG A 36 2.91 3.37 -5.36
N ARG A 37 3.85 4.25 -5.73
CA ARG A 37 5.29 3.94 -5.83
C ARG A 37 5.85 3.47 -4.49
N ILE A 38 5.52 4.16 -3.40
CA ILE A 38 5.97 3.80 -2.04
C ILE A 38 5.38 2.45 -1.64
N LEU A 39 4.07 2.24 -1.85
CA LEU A 39 3.40 0.96 -1.56
C LEU A 39 4.07 -0.21 -2.28
N ARG A 40 4.48 -0.04 -3.55
CA ARG A 40 5.23 -1.07 -4.29
C ARG A 40 6.59 -1.37 -3.67
N LYS A 41 7.34 -0.34 -3.26
CA LYS A 41 8.65 -0.50 -2.64
C LYS A 41 8.58 -1.20 -1.27
N ILE A 42 7.58 -0.86 -0.46
CA ILE A 42 7.31 -1.56 0.80
C ILE A 42 6.95 -3.03 0.52
N ALA A 43 6.02 -3.29 -0.40
CA ALA A 43 5.63 -4.65 -0.77
C ALA A 43 6.79 -5.49 -1.32
N SER A 44 7.77 -4.86 -1.99
CA SER A 44 8.98 -5.51 -2.49
C SER A 44 10.15 -5.51 -1.49
N ARG A 45 9.96 -5.05 -0.25
CA ARG A 45 11.00 -4.91 0.79
C ARG A 45 12.23 -4.09 0.37
N GLN A 46 12.04 -3.11 -0.50
CA GLN A 46 13.09 -2.19 -0.96
C GLN A 46 12.97 -0.85 -0.21
N LEU A 47 13.17 -0.88 1.11
CA LEU A 47 12.93 0.27 1.99
C LEU A 47 13.97 1.38 1.81
N ASP A 48 15.19 1.02 1.41
CA ASP A 48 16.28 1.98 1.18
C ASP A 48 16.07 2.80 -0.12
N GLU A 49 15.12 2.39 -0.97
CA GLU A 49 14.84 2.99 -2.28
C GLU A 49 13.46 3.68 -2.34
N LEU A 50 12.98 4.20 -1.21
CA LEU A 50 11.70 4.91 -1.14
C LEU A 50 11.70 6.26 -1.88
N GLY A 51 12.88 6.83 -2.15
CA GLY A 51 13.03 8.10 -2.84
C GLY A 51 12.40 9.28 -2.08
N ASP A 52 12.03 10.34 -2.79
CA ASP A 52 11.50 11.55 -2.16
C ASP A 52 10.07 11.34 -1.59
N THR A 53 9.93 11.66 -0.30
CA THR A 53 8.70 11.59 0.51
C THR A 53 8.25 12.97 1.01
N SER A 54 8.98 14.05 0.68
CA SER A 54 8.73 15.41 1.17
C SER A 54 7.34 15.98 0.80
N THR A 55 6.75 15.43 -0.27
CA THR A 55 5.44 15.84 -0.79
C THR A 55 4.25 15.16 -0.11
N LEU A 56 4.51 14.19 0.78
CA LEU A 56 3.48 13.54 1.57
C LEU A 56 2.82 14.53 2.54
N ALA A 57 1.51 14.38 2.72
CA ALA A 57 0.80 15.11 3.76
C ALA A 57 1.21 14.61 5.15
N GLU A 58 1.37 13.29 5.29
CA GLU A 58 1.73 12.61 6.54
C GLU A 58 2.84 11.58 6.26
N PRO A 59 4.12 11.95 6.44
CA PRO A 59 5.24 11.03 6.21
C PRO A 59 5.22 9.79 7.12
N ASN A 60 4.78 9.94 8.37
CA ASN A 60 4.76 8.88 9.39
C ASN A 60 3.90 7.65 8.99
N VAL A 61 2.96 7.80 8.06
CA VAL A 61 2.17 6.69 7.52
C VAL A 61 3.06 5.63 6.87
N VAL A 62 4.21 6.03 6.30
CA VAL A 62 5.15 5.11 5.67
C VAL A 62 5.76 4.17 6.72
N ASP A 63 6.19 4.70 7.86
CA ASP A 63 6.78 3.90 8.94
C ASP A 63 5.76 2.94 9.55
N GLN A 64 4.51 3.39 9.71
CA GLN A 64 3.41 2.52 10.18
C GLN A 64 3.15 1.37 9.21
N LEU A 65 3.15 1.63 7.91
CA LEU A 65 2.99 0.60 6.88
C LEU A 65 4.13 -0.40 6.89
N ILE A 66 5.37 0.05 7.11
CA ILE A 66 6.53 -0.84 7.21
C ILE A 66 6.41 -1.72 8.45
N ALA A 67 6.10 -1.14 9.61
CA ALA A 67 5.98 -1.89 10.86
C ALA A 67 4.89 -2.98 10.78
N LEU A 68 3.77 -2.69 10.10
CA LEU A 68 2.69 -3.65 9.91
C LEU A 68 3.00 -4.70 8.83
N ALA A 69 3.87 -4.40 7.86
CA ALA A 69 4.13 -5.28 6.71
C ALA A 69 4.89 -6.56 7.09
N ASP A 70 5.58 -6.56 8.23
CA ASP A 70 6.36 -7.72 8.72
C ASP A 70 5.67 -8.48 9.88
N CYS A 71 4.40 -8.19 10.16
CA CYS A 71 3.57 -8.93 11.11
C CYS A 71 2.91 -10.17 10.50
#